data_AF-A0AA95N2R4-F1
#
_entry.id   AF-A0AA95N2R4-F1
#
_cell.length_a   1.000
_cell.length_b   1.000
_cell.length_c   1.000
_cell.angle_alpha   90.00
_cell.angle_beta   90.00
_cell.angle_gamma   90.00
#
_symmetry.space_group_name_H-M   'P 1'
#
loop_
_entity.id
_entity.type
_entity.pdbx_description
1 polymer ?
#
loop_
_entity_poly.entity_id
_entity_poly.type
_entity_poly.pdbx_seq_one_letter_code
_entity_poly.pdbx_strand_id
1 'polypeptide(L)'
;MEGLDIYDWSRLVFITFIIILIVISIILLVQSKRNNIVNGFTITIISITSIIVSGINLIIIGYIADELNLAGDFISSNSFLVILGLSILNSFIYFKKKNRNISA
;
A
#
# COMPACT_ATOMS: atom_id res chain seq x y z
N MET A 1 -20.22 11.50 18.67
CA MET A 1 -20.20 10.26 17.87
C MET A 1 -19.72 10.51 16.44
N GLU A 2 -19.84 11.73 15.90
CA GLU A 2 -19.40 12.10 14.54
C GLU A 2 -17.90 11.89 14.26
N GLY A 3 -17.02 12.00 15.26
CA GLY A 3 -15.59 11.78 15.08
C GLY A 3 -15.22 10.33 14.72
N LEU A 4 -15.96 9.33 15.21
CA LEU A 4 -15.67 7.91 14.93
C LEU A 4 -15.95 7.56 13.46
N ASP A 5 -17.02 8.11 12.89
CA ASP A 5 -17.42 7.83 11.52
C ASP A 5 -16.35 8.34 10.53
N ILE A 6 -15.74 9.50 10.79
CA ILE A 6 -14.71 10.09 9.92
C ILE A 6 -13.45 9.21 9.85
N TYR A 7 -13.04 8.63 10.98
CA TYR A 7 -11.90 7.69 10.98
C TYR A 7 -12.21 6.43 10.17
N ASP A 8 -13.45 5.92 10.23
CA ASP A 8 -13.81 4.70 9.50
C ASP A 8 -13.82 4.93 7.99
N TRP A 9 -14.27 6.09 7.51
CA TRP A 9 -14.13 6.48 6.10
C TRP A 9 -12.68 6.58 5.66
N SER A 10 -11.81 7.17 6.49
CA SER A 10 -10.39 7.27 6.18
C SER A 10 -9.68 5.91 6.20
N ARG A 11 -10.05 5.02 7.12
CA ARG A 11 -9.56 3.63 7.19
C ARG A 11 -9.89 2.83 5.93
N LEU A 12 -11.05 3.08 5.32
CA LEU A 12 -11.47 2.45 4.06
C LEU A 12 -10.46 2.70 2.93
N VAL A 13 -9.87 3.91 2.87
CA VAL A 13 -8.81 4.24 1.90
C VAL A 13 -7.59 3.33 2.09
N PHE A 14 -7.13 3.14 3.33
CA PHE A 14 -6.01 2.25 3.61
C PHE A 14 -6.32 0.80 3.24
N ILE A 15 -7.50 0.29 3.64
CA ILE A 15 -7.93 -1.08 3.33
C ILE A 15 -7.93 -1.32 1.81
N THR A 16 -8.42 -0.35 1.04
CA THR A 16 -8.45 -0.43 -0.43
C THR A 16 -7.05 -0.60 -1.01
N PHE A 17 -6.07 0.21 -0.58
CA PHE A 17 -4.70 0.08 -1.04
C PHE A 17 -4.04 -1.22 -0.60
N ILE A 18 -4.31 -1.69 0.63
CA ILE A 18 -3.82 -2.98 1.12
C ILE A 18 -4.32 -4.12 0.23
N ILE A 19 -5.62 -4.15 -0.08
CA ILE A 19 -6.21 -5.17 -0.97
C ILE A 19 -5.57 -5.13 -2.35
N ILE A 20 -5.43 -3.94 -2.95
CA ILE A 20 -4.78 -3.77 -4.26
C ILE A 20 -3.35 -4.32 -4.23
N LEU A 21 -2.57 -3.97 -3.20
CA LEU A 21 -1.19 -4.42 -3.06
C LEU A 21 -1.06 -5.93 -2.85
N ILE A 22 -1.97 -6.54 -2.09
CA ILE A 22 -2.05 -8.00 -1.92
C ILE A 22 -2.37 -8.68 -3.25
N VAL A 23 -3.35 -8.17 -4.00
CA VAL A 23 -3.70 -8.71 -5.33
C VAL A 23 -2.48 -8.66 -6.25
N ILE A 24 -1.73 -7.55 -6.25
CA ILE A 24 -0.48 -7.43 -7.01
C ILE A 24 0.55 -8.44 -6.53
N SER A 25 0.71 -8.65 -5.21
CA SER A 25 1.61 -9.69 -4.68
C SER A 25 1.25 -11.06 -5.23
N ILE A 26 -0.04 -11.44 -5.21
CA ILE A 26 -0.51 -12.72 -5.72
C ILE A 26 -0.21 -12.86 -7.22
N ILE A 27 -0.51 -11.82 -8.01
CA ILE A 27 -0.21 -11.82 -9.46
C ILE A 27 1.29 -11.99 -9.70
N LEU A 28 2.14 -11.27 -8.96
CA LEU A 28 3.60 -11.36 -9.09
C LEU A 28 4.14 -12.75 -8.72
N LEU A 29 3.53 -13.42 -7.75
CA LEU A 29 3.88 -14.79 -7.38
C LEU A 29 3.45 -15.79 -8.46
N VAL A 30 2.20 -15.70 -8.93
CA VAL A 30 1.59 -16.65 -9.88
C VAL A 30 2.11 -16.49 -11.32
N GLN A 31 2.47 -15.27 -11.76
CA GLN A 31 2.88 -15.04 -13.15
C GLN A 31 4.07 -15.93 -13.54
N SER A 32 3.95 -16.74 -14.58
CA SER A 32 5.07 -17.58 -15.07
C SER A 32 6.03 -16.76 -15.94
N LYS A 33 7.27 -17.24 -16.13
CA LYS A 33 8.33 -16.56 -16.93
C LYS A 33 7.85 -16.10 -18.32
N ARG A 34 6.87 -16.79 -18.90
CA ARG A 34 6.37 -16.55 -20.27
C ARG A 34 5.25 -15.51 -20.36
N ASN A 35 4.50 -15.28 -19.27
CA ASN A 35 3.33 -14.40 -19.27
C ASN A 35 3.55 -13.23 -18.30
N ASN A 36 4.19 -12.18 -18.81
CA ASN A 36 4.48 -10.99 -18.02
C ASN A 36 3.27 -10.05 -18.00
N ILE A 37 2.29 -10.37 -17.15
CA ILE A 37 1.05 -9.60 -17.00
C ILE A 37 1.32 -8.20 -16.42
N VAL A 38 2.33 -8.07 -15.55
CA VAL A 38 2.66 -6.83 -14.85
C VAL A 38 4.12 -6.44 -15.12
N ASN A 39 4.33 -5.21 -15.59
CA ASN A 39 5.66 -4.66 -15.82
C ASN A 39 6.20 -3.97 -14.55
N GLY A 40 7.51 -3.88 -14.42
CA GLY A 40 8.19 -3.18 -13.33
C GLY A 40 7.80 -1.72 -13.22
N PHE A 41 7.57 -1.05 -14.35
CA PHE A 41 7.08 0.33 -14.35
C PHE A 41 5.72 0.46 -13.65
N THR A 42 4.79 -0.46 -13.94
CA THR A 42 3.46 -0.49 -13.32
C THR A 42 3.55 -0.71 -11.82
N ILE A 43 4.42 -1.63 -11.38
CA ILE A 43 4.64 -1.92 -9.94
C ILE A 43 5.20 -0.69 -9.24
N THR A 44 6.22 -0.05 -9.82
CA THR A 44 6.82 1.15 -9.26
C THR A 44 5.80 2.28 -9.12
N ILE A 45 5.00 2.55 -10.15
CA ILE A 45 3.96 3.59 -10.09
C ILE A 45 2.94 3.27 -9.01
N ILE A 46 2.39 2.06 -8.97
CA ILE A 46 1.38 1.70 -7.98
C ILE A 46 1.94 1.78 -6.55
N SER A 47 3.18 1.34 -6.34
CA SER A 47 3.87 1.48 -5.06
C SER A 47 4.06 2.94 -4.66
N ILE A 48 4.50 3.81 -5.57
CA ILE A 48 4.68 5.24 -5.27
C ILE A 48 3.33 5.91 -4.98
N THR A 49 2.33 5.70 -5.83
CA THR A 49 1.00 6.29 -5.66
C THR A 49 0.35 5.81 -4.36
N SER A 50 0.43 4.52 -4.03
CA SER A 50 -0.13 4.00 -2.77
C SER A 50 0.55 4.62 -1.56
N ILE A 51 1.88 4.77 -1.54
CA ILE A 51 2.61 5.41 -0.44
C ILE A 51 2.23 6.88 -0.33
N ILE A 52 2.21 7.63 -1.43
CA ILE A 52 1.86 9.06 -1.42
C ILE A 52 0.44 9.27 -0.91
N VAL A 53 -0.54 8.57 -1.49
CA VAL A 53 -1.96 8.77 -1.14
C VAL A 53 -2.23 8.33 0.30
N SER A 54 -1.70 7.18 0.72
CA SER A 54 -1.86 6.72 2.10
C SER A 54 -1.12 7.61 3.11
N GLY A 55 0.04 8.16 2.74
CA GLY A 55 0.77 9.13 3.56
C GLY A 55 0.01 10.44 3.73
N ILE A 56 -0.56 10.99 2.66
CA ILE A 56 -1.43 12.18 2.73
C ILE A 56 -2.64 11.88 3.62
N ASN A 57 -3.27 10.72 3.45
CA ASN A 57 -4.41 10.33 4.27
C ASN A 57 -4.05 10.21 5.76
N LEU A 58 -2.87 9.69 6.09
CA LEU A 58 -2.38 9.63 7.47
C LEU A 58 -2.13 11.01 8.07
N ILE A 59 -1.60 11.95 7.27
CA ILE A 59 -1.43 13.35 7.69
C ILE A 59 -2.79 13.99 8.01
N ILE A 60 -3.80 13.76 7.17
CA ILE A 60 -5.17 14.26 7.38
C ILE A 60 -5.76 13.70 8.68
N ILE A 61 -5.60 12.41 8.94
CA ILE A 61 -6.00 11.78 10.22
C ILE A 61 -5.31 12.44 11.41
N GLY A 62 -4.03 12.80 11.28
CA GLY A 62 -3.29 13.53 12.31
C GLY A 62 -3.93 14.88 12.62
N TYR A 63 -4.24 15.68 11.59
CA TYR A 63 -4.94 16.96 11.78
C TYR A 63 -6.32 16.77 12.44
N ILE A 64 -7.08 15.76 12.01
CA ILE A 64 -8.40 15.46 12.62
C ILE A 64 -8.23 15.09 14.10
N ALA A 65 -7.20 14.33 14.45
CA ALA A 65 -6.92 13.97 15.84
C ALA A 65 -6.57 15.20 16.69
N ASP A 66 -5.76 16.12 16.16
CA ASP A 66 -5.41 17.37 16.84
C ASP A 66 -6.66 18.24 17.06
N GLU A 67 -7.53 18.38 16.06
CA GLU A 67 -8.79 19.15 16.18
C GLU A 67 -9.75 18.55 17.22
N LEU A 68 -9.80 17.22 17.32
CA LEU A 68 -10.64 16.50 18.28
C LEU A 68 -9.97 16.34 19.66
N ASN A 69 -8.77 16.89 19.88
CA ASN A 69 -7.95 16.67 21.08
C ASN A 69 -7.75 15.18 21.42
N LEU A 70 -7.58 14.35 20.40
CA LEU A 70 -7.31 12.91 20.51
C LEU A 70 -5.82 12.65 20.29
N ALA A 71 -5.29 11.59 20.91
CA ALA A 71 -3.87 11.22 20.80
C ALA A 71 -3.47 10.56 19.45
N GLY A 72 -4.34 10.58 18.44
CA GLY A 72 -4.15 9.96 17.12
C GLY A 72 -4.87 8.61 16.93
N ASP A 73 -4.76 8.05 15.72
CA ASP A 73 -5.35 6.75 15.36
C ASP A 73 -4.28 5.68 15.05
N PHE A 74 -4.03 4.82 16.04
CA PHE A 74 -3.05 3.73 15.95
C PHE A 74 -3.33 2.76 14.80
N ILE A 75 -4.61 2.52 14.48
CA ILE A 75 -5.01 1.59 13.41
C ILE A 75 -4.56 2.13 12.05
N SER A 76 -4.76 3.42 11.81
CA SER A 76 -4.37 4.05 10.54
C SER A 76 -2.85 4.18 10.41
N SER A 77 -2.13 4.51 11.49
CA SER A 77 -0.66 4.51 11.48
C SER A 77 -0.08 3.15 11.12
N ASN A 78 -0.60 2.06 11.71
CA ASN A 78 -0.17 0.71 11.39
C ASN A 78 -0.53 0.30 9.95
N SER A 79 -1.70 0.73 9.47
CA SER A 79 -2.15 0.43 8.10
C SER A 79 -1.23 1.08 7.06
N PHE A 80 -0.74 2.30 7.32
CA PHE A 80 0.29 2.92 6.49
C PHE A 80 1.60 2.12 6.47
N LEU A 81 2.07 1.63 7.62
CA LEU A 81 3.27 0.80 7.69
C LEU A 81 3.10 -0.52 6.92
N VAL A 82 1.91 -1.13 6.95
CA VAL A 82 1.58 -2.31 6.14
C VAL A 82 1.65 -2.00 4.65
N ILE A 83 1.09 -0.87 4.21
CA ILE A 83 1.18 -0.43 2.80
C ILE A 83 2.64 -0.22 2.39
N LEU A 84 3.43 0.46 3.22
CA LEU A 84 4.85 0.69 2.97
C LEU A 84 5.60 -0.65 2.81
N GLY A 85 5.36 -1.60 3.73
CA GLY A 85 5.94 -2.93 3.69
C GLY A 85 5.55 -3.71 2.44
N LEU A 86 4.26 -3.72 2.07
CA LEU A 86 3.77 -4.39 0.88
C LEU A 86 4.31 -3.78 -0.42
N SER A 87 4.41 -2.45 -0.50
CA SER A 87 4.97 -1.75 -1.67
C SER A 87 6.45 -2.08 -1.88
N ILE A 88 7.22 -2.19 -0.79
CA ILE A 88 8.63 -2.64 -0.83
C ILE A 88 8.71 -4.12 -1.22
N LEU A 89 7.89 -4.98 -0.61
CA LEU A 89 7.84 -6.41 -0.88
C LEU A 89 7.51 -6.68 -2.36
N ASN A 90 6.52 -6.00 -2.92
CA ASN A 90 6.12 -6.14 -4.33
C ASN A 90 7.26 -5.76 -5.28
N SER A 91 7.93 -4.66 -5.01
CA SER A 91 9.12 -4.25 -5.77
C SER A 91 10.23 -5.31 -5.67
N PHE A 92 10.50 -5.81 -4.47
CA PHE A 92 11.53 -6.82 -4.23
C PHE A 92 11.25 -8.15 -4.95
N ILE A 93 10.01 -8.65 -4.88
CA ILE A 93 9.58 -9.88 -5.56
C ILE A 93 9.81 -9.73 -7.07
N TYR A 94 9.43 -8.60 -7.65
CA TYR A 94 9.60 -8.33 -9.07
C TYR A 94 11.08 -8.32 -9.49
N PHE A 95 11.93 -7.56 -8.80
CA PHE A 95 13.36 -7.49 -9.13
C PHE A 95 14.06 -8.85 -8.99
N LYS A 96 13.75 -9.60 -7.93
CA LYS A 96 14.30 -10.96 -7.72
C LYS A 96 13.91 -11.92 -8.84
N LYS A 97 12.66 -11.85 -9.31
CA LYS A 97 12.15 -12.68 -10.41
C LYS A 97 12.77 -12.28 -11.76
N LYS A 98 12.96 -10.98 -12.00
CA LYS A 98 13.63 -10.45 -13.19
C LYS A 98 15.10 -10.93 -13.26
N ASN A 99 15.85 -10.86 -12.17
CA ASN A 99 17.26 -11.31 -12.15
C ASN A 99 17.41 -12.81 -12.44
N ARG A 100 16.50 -13.66 -11.93
CA ARG A 100 16.46 -15.10 -12.25
C ARG A 100 16.14 -15.41 -13.72
N ASN A 101 15.61 -14.44 -14.48
CA ASN A 101 15.35 -14.60 -15.91
C ASN A 101 16.53 -14.18 -16.78
N ILE A 102 17.48 -13.39 -16.24
CA ILE A 102 18.67 -12.92 -16.97
C ILE A 102 19.81 -13.94 -16.84
N SER A 103 19.85 -14.72 -15.76
CA SER A 103 20.89 -15.73 -15.49
C SER A 103 20.56 -17.16 -15.96
N ALA A 104 19.49 -17.37 -16.73
CA ALA A 104 19.10 -18.67 -17.28
C ALA A 104 18.99 -18.57 -18.80
#